data_AF-A0A1V0QDV0-F1
#
_entry.id   AF-A0A1V0QDV0-F1
#
_cell.length_a   1.000
_cell.length_b   1.000
_cell.length_c   1.000
_cell.angle_alpha   90.00
_cell.angle_beta   90.00
_cell.angle_gamma   90.00
#
_symmetry.space_group_name_H-M   'P 1'
#
loop_
_entity.id
_entity.type
_entity.pdbx_description
1 polymer ?
#
loop_
_entity_poly.entity_id
_entity_poly.type
_entity_poly.pdbx_seq_one_letter_code
_entity_poly.pdbx_strand_id
1 'polypeptide(L)'
;MSATIGAALKKVAVALLLDKKNWEKIACLLLAVFMIVFFPAVALAAVTSMEDVDFTSPEVQTKVILSLTEEQIDELTLVEDTVKALHTAMSGRTPEQIKAAEVLYVLALSEYAKEPGFVAKLAGCFADDQTDEQLIAEVNAAFGTNLDPEDFSAIMNYANHQLVEVAKSQLGNVGGEPYWSWYGYGGRVEWCACFVSWCADQCGYIDRGIIPKFAGCGTGVDWFKARGQWLDGSATPAPGNIIFFDWPDDYGVMDGNSDHVGIVEKVEGGRVYTIEGNSGDACQRNSYPVGNYQILGYGTPML
;
A
#
# COMPACT_ATOMS: atom_id res chain seq x y z
N MET A 1 -0.31 -10.63 29.08
CA MET A 1 0.46 -11.33 28.04
C MET A 1 1.41 -12.30 28.67
N SER A 2 1.26 -13.61 28.40
CA SER A 2 2.24 -14.61 28.82
C SER A 2 3.57 -14.31 28.14
N ALA A 3 4.68 -14.41 28.87
CA ALA A 3 6.06 -14.11 28.44
C ALA A 3 6.51 -14.82 27.14
N THR A 4 5.69 -15.75 26.63
CA THR A 4 5.87 -16.51 25.40
C THR A 4 5.52 -15.74 24.13
N ILE A 5 4.59 -14.77 24.17
CA ILE A 5 4.12 -14.02 22.98
C ILE A 5 5.14 -12.94 22.57
N GLY A 6 5.58 -12.11 23.52
CA GLY A 6 6.63 -11.12 23.28
C GLY A 6 7.98 -11.73 22.85
N ALA A 7 8.29 -12.95 23.32
CA ALA A 7 9.48 -13.69 22.89
C ALA A 7 9.36 -14.24 21.46
N ALA A 8 8.15 -14.56 21.00
CA ALA A 8 7.90 -14.99 19.63
C ALA A 8 8.01 -13.80 18.66
N LEU A 9 7.39 -12.66 18.98
CA LEU A 9 7.51 -11.41 18.22
C LEU A 9 8.97 -10.94 18.10
N LYS A 10 9.73 -11.00 19.19
CA LYS A 10 11.16 -10.62 19.21
C LYS A 10 12.05 -11.54 18.38
N LYS A 11 11.78 -12.85 18.37
CA LYS A 11 12.52 -13.82 17.53
C LYS A 11 12.15 -13.70 16.06
N VAL A 12 10.92 -13.31 15.75
CA VAL A 12 10.44 -13.03 14.40
C VAL A 12 11.02 -11.71 13.87
N ALA A 13 11.13 -10.67 14.70
CA ALA A 13 11.83 -9.42 14.39
C ALA A 13 13.33 -9.62 14.11
N VAL A 14 14.00 -10.51 14.86
CA VAL A 14 15.40 -10.87 14.60
C VAL A 14 15.56 -11.73 13.32
N ALA A 15 14.53 -12.52 12.95
CA ALA A 15 14.52 -13.28 11.70
C ALA A 15 14.24 -12.39 10.47
N LEU A 16 13.45 -11.32 10.63
CA LEU A 16 13.22 -10.27 9.63
C LEU A 16 14.53 -9.55 9.23
N LEU A 17 15.43 -9.32 10.19
CA LEU A 17 16.70 -8.62 10.00
C LEU A 17 17.76 -9.39 9.18
N LEU A 18 17.60 -10.71 8.95
CA LEU A 18 18.68 -11.56 8.44
C LEU A 18 18.44 -12.21 7.06
N ASP A 19 17.26 -12.11 6.45
CA ASP A 19 17.01 -12.74 5.13
C ASP A 19 16.14 -11.92 4.17
N LYS A 20 16.80 -10.98 3.46
CA LYS A 20 16.23 -10.14 2.39
C LYS A 20 15.59 -10.91 1.23
N LYS A 21 15.83 -12.22 1.10
CA LYS A 21 15.40 -13.00 -0.08
C LYS A 21 13.99 -13.58 0.06
N ASN A 22 13.41 -13.58 1.26
CA ASN A 22 12.13 -14.23 1.56
C ASN A 22 11.09 -13.30 2.20
N TRP A 23 11.24 -11.97 2.08
CA TRP A 23 10.39 -10.97 2.75
C TRP A 23 8.89 -11.14 2.48
N GLU A 24 8.49 -11.44 1.24
CA GLU A 24 7.08 -11.71 0.89
C GLU A 24 6.52 -12.93 1.63
N LYS A 25 7.35 -13.98 1.81
CA LYS A 25 6.97 -15.18 2.55
C LYS A 25 6.89 -14.92 4.04
N ILE A 26 7.71 -14.02 4.57
CA ILE A 26 7.75 -13.64 5.98
C ILE A 26 6.59 -12.69 6.34
N ALA A 27 6.20 -11.78 5.44
CA ALA A 27 4.99 -10.95 5.58
C ALA A 27 3.70 -11.80 5.54
N CYS A 28 3.63 -12.77 4.62
CA CYS A 28 2.58 -13.80 4.64
C CYS A 28 2.62 -14.65 5.90
N LEU A 29 3.81 -15.00 6.41
CA LEU A 29 3.96 -15.73 7.68
C LEU A 29 3.49 -14.89 8.87
N LEU A 30 3.69 -13.57 8.86
CA LEU A 30 3.22 -12.64 9.89
C LEU A 30 1.70 -12.47 9.87
N LEU A 31 1.10 -12.34 8.68
CA LEU A 31 -0.35 -12.31 8.49
C LEU A 31 -0.96 -13.67 8.86
N ALA A 32 -0.28 -14.77 8.55
CA ALA A 32 -0.64 -16.12 9.00
C ALA A 32 -0.46 -16.30 10.50
N VAL A 33 0.58 -15.75 11.14
CA VAL A 33 0.77 -15.80 12.61
C VAL A 33 -0.26 -14.93 13.31
N PHE A 34 -0.59 -13.74 12.78
CA PHE A 34 -1.72 -12.92 13.24
C PHE A 34 -3.03 -13.69 13.11
N MET A 35 -3.27 -14.35 11.97
CA MET A 35 -4.43 -15.22 11.75
C MET A 35 -4.41 -16.47 12.64
N ILE A 36 -3.26 -17.03 13.00
CA ILE A 36 -3.13 -18.20 13.90
C ILE A 36 -3.34 -17.78 15.36
N VAL A 37 -2.88 -16.59 15.75
CA VAL A 37 -2.97 -16.05 17.12
C VAL A 37 -4.39 -15.55 17.40
N PHE A 38 -4.99 -14.83 16.46
CA PHE A 38 -6.32 -14.24 16.64
C PHE A 38 -7.44 -15.12 16.07
N PHE A 39 -7.18 -15.96 15.07
CA PHE A 39 -8.20 -16.78 14.40
C PHE A 39 -7.78 -18.27 14.21
N PRO A 40 -7.36 -18.98 15.28
CA PRO A 40 -6.77 -20.32 15.18
C PRO A 40 -7.65 -21.36 14.47
N ALA A 41 -8.98 -21.25 14.59
CA ALA A 41 -9.93 -22.13 13.89
C ALA A 41 -10.00 -21.84 12.37
N VAL A 42 -9.79 -20.59 11.97
CA VAL A 42 -9.84 -20.12 10.56
C VAL A 42 -8.51 -20.40 9.87
N ALA A 43 -7.38 -20.28 10.59
CA ALA A 43 -6.07 -20.69 10.08
C ALA A 43 -6.03 -22.20 9.78
N LEU A 44 -6.67 -23.04 10.60
CA LEU A 44 -6.78 -24.48 10.34
C LEU A 44 -7.68 -24.80 9.12
N ALA A 45 -8.72 -24.00 8.89
CA ALA A 45 -9.57 -24.11 7.70
C ALA A 45 -8.86 -23.61 6.43
N ALA A 46 -8.18 -22.46 6.50
CA ALA A 46 -7.43 -21.87 5.39
C ALA A 46 -6.24 -22.73 4.94
N VAL A 47 -5.57 -23.42 5.88
CA VAL A 47 -4.48 -24.37 5.56
C VAL A 47 -4.99 -25.68 4.93
N THR A 48 -6.29 -25.99 5.06
CA THR A 48 -6.88 -27.22 4.50
C THR A 48 -7.71 -27.01 3.22
N SER A 49 -8.08 -25.77 2.88
CA SER A 49 -8.88 -25.46 1.68
C SER A 49 -8.37 -24.22 0.93
N MET A 50 -7.11 -24.26 0.46
CA MET A 50 -6.36 -23.16 -0.19
C MET A 50 -6.98 -22.51 -1.45
N GLU A 51 -8.25 -22.70 -1.77
CA GLU A 51 -8.90 -22.00 -2.88
C GLU A 51 -10.28 -21.46 -2.44
N ASP A 52 -10.48 -20.15 -2.62
CA ASP A 52 -11.77 -19.44 -2.64
C ASP A 52 -12.54 -19.20 -1.32
N VAL A 53 -11.87 -18.77 -0.25
CA VAL A 53 -12.60 -18.20 0.91
C VAL A 53 -12.72 -16.69 0.77
N ASP A 54 -13.93 -16.21 0.49
CA ASP A 54 -14.29 -14.79 0.57
C ASP A 54 -14.47 -14.37 2.04
N PHE A 55 -13.41 -13.79 2.60
CA PHE A 55 -13.35 -13.28 3.98
C PHE A 55 -14.23 -12.04 4.21
N THR A 56 -14.75 -11.42 3.14
CA THR A 56 -15.69 -10.29 3.26
C THR A 56 -17.14 -10.75 3.39
N SER A 57 -17.41 -12.04 3.15
CA SER A 57 -18.76 -12.58 3.26
C SER A 57 -19.26 -12.53 4.72
N PRO A 58 -20.50 -12.08 4.95
CA PRO A 58 -21.08 -12.03 6.30
C PRO A 58 -21.08 -13.39 7.02
N GLU A 59 -21.15 -14.49 6.26
CA GLU A 59 -21.12 -15.85 6.80
C GLU A 59 -19.75 -16.26 7.33
N VAL A 60 -18.66 -15.93 6.62
CA VAL A 60 -17.30 -16.17 7.09
C VAL A 60 -17.01 -15.28 8.29
N GLN A 61 -17.36 -13.99 8.24
CA GLN A 61 -17.20 -13.08 9.37
C GLN A 61 -17.96 -13.57 10.61
N THR A 62 -19.19 -14.05 10.45
CA THR A 62 -19.98 -14.61 11.57
C THR A 62 -19.34 -15.88 12.13
N LYS A 63 -18.86 -16.79 11.29
CA LYS A 63 -18.16 -18.01 11.74
C LYS A 63 -16.84 -17.69 12.45
N VAL A 64 -16.12 -16.71 11.94
CA VAL A 64 -14.88 -16.19 12.51
C VAL A 64 -15.18 -15.65 13.91
N ILE A 65 -16.13 -14.72 14.05
CA ILE A 65 -16.54 -14.11 15.33
C ILE A 65 -17.00 -15.17 16.34
N LEU A 66 -17.79 -16.16 15.91
CA LEU A 66 -18.25 -17.26 16.76
C LEU A 66 -17.14 -18.25 17.16
N SER A 67 -16.01 -18.24 16.45
CA SER A 67 -14.85 -19.09 16.76
C SER A 67 -13.83 -18.43 17.69
N LEU A 68 -14.03 -17.15 18.00
CA LEU A 68 -13.17 -16.39 18.91
C LEU A 68 -13.51 -16.68 20.37
N THR A 69 -12.49 -16.69 21.21
CA THR A 69 -12.69 -16.62 22.66
C THR A 69 -13.09 -15.20 23.07
N GLU A 70 -13.73 -15.05 24.24
CA GLU A 70 -14.04 -13.73 24.81
C GLU A 70 -12.77 -12.85 24.94
N GLU A 71 -11.64 -13.45 25.31
CA GLU A 71 -10.34 -12.75 25.40
C GLU A 71 -9.87 -12.21 24.04
N GLN A 72 -10.07 -12.98 22.95
CA GLN A 72 -9.71 -12.54 21.59
C GLN A 72 -10.64 -11.44 21.07
N ILE A 73 -11.93 -11.49 21.41
CA ILE A 73 -12.90 -10.43 21.09
C ILE A 73 -12.51 -9.14 21.80
N ASP A 74 -12.15 -9.22 23.08
CA ASP A 74 -11.71 -8.07 23.86
C ASP A 74 -10.42 -7.45 23.31
N GLU A 75 -9.45 -8.28 22.87
CA GLU A 75 -8.23 -7.77 22.24
C GLU A 75 -8.49 -7.11 20.88
N LEU A 76 -9.36 -7.68 20.04
CA LEU A 76 -9.74 -7.07 18.76
C LEU A 76 -10.48 -5.74 18.97
N THR A 77 -11.38 -5.69 19.95
CA THR A 77 -12.10 -4.47 20.32
C THR A 77 -11.13 -3.40 20.80
N LEU A 78 -10.12 -3.79 21.61
CA LEU A 78 -9.08 -2.87 22.05
C LEU A 78 -8.25 -2.30 20.88
N VAL A 79 -7.92 -3.14 19.90
CA VAL A 79 -7.21 -2.69 18.68
C VAL A 79 -8.06 -1.69 17.91
N GLU A 80 -9.33 -2.02 17.65
CA GLU A 80 -10.25 -1.14 16.92
C GLU A 80 -10.44 0.21 17.62
N ASP A 81 -10.68 0.19 18.94
CA ASP A 81 -10.87 1.39 19.74
C ASP A 81 -9.60 2.25 19.81
N THR A 82 -8.43 1.62 19.90
CA THR A 82 -7.14 2.33 19.91
C THR A 82 -6.88 3.03 18.57
N VAL A 83 -7.15 2.36 17.45
CA VAL A 83 -7.01 2.95 16.11
C VAL A 83 -7.96 4.12 15.93
N LYS A 84 -9.24 3.98 16.31
CA LYS A 84 -10.21 5.10 16.27
C LYS A 84 -9.78 6.27 17.15
N ALA A 85 -9.24 5.99 18.33
CA ALA A 85 -8.73 7.02 19.22
C ALA A 85 -7.51 7.74 18.65
N LEU A 86 -6.60 7.02 17.98
CA LEU A 86 -5.46 7.61 17.27
C LEU A 86 -5.92 8.54 16.14
N HIS A 87 -6.86 8.09 15.29
CA HIS A 87 -7.45 8.94 14.24
C HIS A 87 -8.04 10.23 14.80
N THR A 88 -8.74 10.12 15.93
CA THR A 88 -9.35 11.28 16.59
C THR A 88 -8.27 12.24 17.11
N ALA A 89 -7.27 11.71 17.83
CA ALA A 89 -6.17 12.49 18.40
C ALA A 89 -5.28 13.14 17.34
N MET A 90 -5.17 12.52 16.15
CA MET A 90 -4.35 12.96 15.04
C MET A 90 -5.14 13.62 13.91
N SER A 91 -6.37 14.08 14.16
CA SER A 91 -7.26 14.68 13.15
C SER A 91 -6.70 15.93 12.42
N GLY A 92 -5.62 16.53 12.92
CA GLY A 92 -4.88 17.62 12.26
C GLY A 92 -3.60 17.20 11.54
N ARG A 93 -3.27 15.91 11.48
CA ARG A 93 -2.06 15.35 10.87
C ARG A 93 -2.33 14.82 9.46
N THR A 94 -1.27 14.58 8.68
CA THR A 94 -1.42 14.03 7.32
C THR A 94 -1.83 12.56 7.36
N PRO A 95 -2.48 12.04 6.30
CA PRO A 95 -2.81 10.61 6.20
C PRO A 95 -1.61 9.69 6.40
N GLU A 96 -0.43 10.09 5.90
CA GLU A 96 0.82 9.34 6.05
C GLU A 96 1.27 9.25 7.51
N GLN A 97 1.12 10.35 8.27
CA GLN A 97 1.43 10.38 9.70
C GLN A 97 0.46 9.52 10.52
N ILE A 98 -0.83 9.56 10.19
CA ILE A 98 -1.85 8.71 10.84
C ILE A 98 -1.50 7.23 10.60
N LYS A 99 -1.18 6.87 9.36
CA LYS A 99 -0.77 5.51 8.99
C LYS A 99 0.53 5.08 9.68
N ALA A 100 1.51 5.97 9.78
CA ALA A 100 2.71 5.73 10.56
C ALA A 100 2.40 5.40 12.03
N ALA A 101 1.44 6.11 12.65
CA ALA A 101 1.02 5.82 14.02
C ALA A 101 0.35 4.45 14.15
N GLU A 102 -0.49 4.05 13.19
CA GLU A 102 -1.08 2.71 13.15
C GLU A 102 -0.03 1.62 13.01
N VAL A 103 0.93 1.80 12.10
CA VAL A 103 2.03 0.86 11.87
C VAL A 103 2.88 0.71 13.14
N LEU A 104 3.24 1.81 13.79
CA LEU A 104 3.96 1.79 15.06
C LEU A 104 3.17 1.10 16.16
N TYR A 105 1.87 1.38 16.26
CA TYR A 105 0.98 0.73 17.21
C TYR A 105 0.96 -0.79 17.01
N VAL A 106 0.66 -1.26 15.80
CA VAL A 106 0.51 -2.68 15.51
C VAL A 106 1.83 -3.44 15.65
N LEU A 107 2.94 -2.87 15.20
CA LEU A 107 4.21 -3.59 15.14
C LEU A 107 5.02 -3.54 16.44
N ALA A 108 4.93 -2.45 17.19
CA ALA A 108 5.87 -2.17 18.26
C ALA A 108 5.22 -1.77 19.58
N LEU A 109 4.03 -1.17 19.54
CA LEU A 109 3.48 -0.48 20.72
C LEU A 109 2.16 -1.07 21.25
N SER A 110 1.68 -2.18 20.70
CA SER A 110 0.42 -2.82 21.09
C SER A 110 0.42 -3.25 22.57
N GLU A 111 1.58 -3.58 23.13
CA GLU A 111 1.72 -3.92 24.55
C GLU A 111 1.45 -2.73 25.49
N TYR A 112 1.68 -1.50 25.02
CA TYR A 112 1.48 -0.26 25.77
C TYR A 112 0.04 0.27 25.65
N ALA A 113 -0.81 -0.34 24.82
CA ALA A 113 -2.17 0.14 24.53
C ALA A 113 -3.05 0.32 25.76
N LYS A 114 -2.83 -0.53 26.78
CA LYS A 114 -3.58 -0.52 28.05
C LYS A 114 -3.09 0.54 29.03
N GLU A 115 -1.97 1.21 28.73
CA GLU A 115 -1.44 2.26 29.59
C GLU A 115 -2.29 3.54 29.50
N PRO A 116 -2.60 4.19 30.64
CA PRO A 116 -3.32 5.45 30.63
C PRO A 116 -2.59 6.50 29.79
N GLY A 117 -3.32 7.12 28.85
CA GLY A 117 -2.78 8.18 27.99
C GLY A 117 -1.89 7.68 26.84
N PHE A 118 -1.84 6.37 26.56
CA PHE A 118 -1.11 5.79 25.44
C PHE A 118 -1.30 6.56 24.13
N VAL A 119 -2.56 6.77 23.73
CA VAL A 119 -2.92 7.44 22.47
C VAL A 119 -2.37 8.86 22.42
N ALA A 120 -2.52 9.64 23.50
CA ALA A 120 -2.00 11.00 23.57
C ALA A 120 -0.47 11.03 23.52
N LYS A 121 0.18 10.06 24.15
CA LYS A 121 1.63 9.91 24.16
C LYS A 121 2.18 9.57 22.77
N LEU A 122 1.56 8.61 22.07
CA LEU A 122 1.95 8.25 20.71
C LEU A 122 1.68 9.42 19.74
N ALA A 123 0.48 10.01 19.76
CA ALA A 123 0.15 11.15 18.93
C ALA A 123 1.08 12.36 19.17
N GLY A 124 1.56 12.53 20.41
CA GLY A 124 2.52 13.55 20.79
C GLY A 124 3.94 13.37 20.22
N CYS A 125 4.28 12.18 19.70
CA CYS A 125 5.57 11.94 19.05
C CYS A 125 5.66 12.54 17.63
N PHE A 126 4.51 12.86 17.03
CA PHE A 126 4.43 13.36 15.66
C PHE A 126 4.54 14.88 15.61
N ALA A 127 5.38 15.39 14.72
CA ALA A 127 5.54 16.81 14.40
C ALA A 127 5.42 17.06 12.88
N ASP A 128 5.17 18.31 12.48
CA ASP A 128 5.16 18.69 11.07
C ASP A 128 6.59 18.64 10.49
N ASP A 129 6.71 18.24 9.22
CA ASP A 129 7.97 18.12 8.48
C ASP A 129 9.06 17.25 9.16
N GLN A 130 8.64 16.31 10.01
CA GLN A 130 9.52 15.39 10.72
C GLN A 130 10.00 14.25 9.81
N THR A 131 11.28 13.86 9.91
CA THR A 131 11.79 12.66 9.24
C THR A 131 11.45 11.39 10.01
N ASP A 132 11.43 10.23 9.35
CA ASP A 132 11.24 8.93 10.01
C ASP A 132 12.25 8.70 11.14
N GLU A 133 13.50 9.12 10.94
CA GLU A 133 14.56 9.03 11.96
C GLU A 133 14.23 9.83 13.21
N GLN A 134 13.71 11.05 13.04
CA GLN A 134 13.27 11.89 14.16
C GLN A 134 12.04 11.29 14.84
N LEU A 135 11.07 10.78 14.08
CA LEU A 135 9.88 10.13 14.63
C LEU A 135 10.26 8.92 15.49
N ILE A 136 11.12 8.04 14.96
CA ILE A 136 11.54 6.85 15.67
C ILE A 136 12.37 7.19 16.92
N ALA A 137 13.19 8.24 16.87
CA ALA A 137 13.89 8.73 18.06
C ALA A 137 12.92 9.16 19.17
N GLU A 138 11.88 9.93 18.84
CA GLU A 138 10.85 10.36 19.79
C GLU A 138 10.05 9.19 20.35
N VAL A 139 9.66 8.23 19.50
CA VAL A 139 8.94 7.01 19.92
C VAL A 139 9.81 6.17 20.87
N ASN A 140 11.08 5.97 20.52
CA ASN A 140 12.04 5.26 21.37
C ASN A 140 12.22 5.95 22.72
N ALA A 141 12.31 7.28 22.75
CA ALA A 141 12.40 8.04 23.98
C ALA A 141 11.12 7.97 24.82
N ALA A 142 9.95 8.05 24.18
CA ALA A 142 8.66 8.03 24.85
C ALA A 142 8.35 6.66 25.46
N PHE A 143 8.57 5.57 24.71
CA PHE A 143 8.15 4.22 25.09
C PHE A 143 9.28 3.33 25.59
N GLY A 144 10.53 3.80 25.58
CA GLY A 144 11.69 2.99 25.99
C GLY A 144 11.96 1.84 25.03
N THR A 145 11.57 1.98 23.76
CA THR A 145 11.80 1.00 22.70
C THR A 145 13.19 1.20 22.06
N ASN A 146 13.59 0.26 21.21
CA ASN A 146 14.81 0.33 20.42
C ASN A 146 14.51 -0.05 18.96
N LEU A 147 13.59 0.71 18.35
CA LEU A 147 13.22 0.59 16.94
C LEU A 147 14.31 1.18 16.07
N ASP A 148 14.58 0.51 14.94
CA ASP A 148 15.50 1.00 13.92
C ASP A 148 14.74 1.91 12.93
N PRO A 149 15.16 3.17 12.75
CA PRO A 149 14.61 4.05 11.72
C PRO A 149 14.63 3.46 10.31
N GLU A 150 15.67 2.73 9.92
CA GLU A 150 15.78 2.17 8.57
C GLU A 150 14.72 1.09 8.33
N ASP A 151 14.47 0.24 9.32
CA ASP A 151 13.42 -0.78 9.26
C ASP A 151 12.03 -0.14 9.18
N PHE A 152 11.78 0.90 9.98
CA PHE A 152 10.52 1.63 9.95
C PHE A 152 10.31 2.32 8.60
N SER A 153 11.30 3.03 8.07
CA SER A 153 11.22 3.64 6.74
C SER A 153 10.99 2.61 5.65
N ALA A 154 11.59 1.41 5.73
CA ALA A 154 11.35 0.34 4.78
C ALA A 154 9.89 -0.16 4.81
N ILE A 155 9.33 -0.32 6.01
CA ILE A 155 7.94 -0.74 6.21
C ILE A 155 6.98 0.35 5.74
N MET A 156 7.24 1.61 6.06
CA MET A 156 6.42 2.73 5.62
C MET A 156 6.49 2.90 4.10
N ASN A 157 7.67 2.76 3.49
CA ASN A 157 7.81 2.74 2.04
C ASN A 157 7.00 1.60 1.42
N TYR A 158 7.07 0.39 1.98
CA TYR A 158 6.24 -0.71 1.49
C TYR A 158 4.74 -0.41 1.64
N ALA A 159 4.31 0.02 2.82
CA ALA A 159 2.93 0.34 3.11
C ALA A 159 2.41 1.48 2.22
N ASN A 160 3.25 2.47 1.90
CA ASN A 160 2.92 3.65 1.09
C ASN A 160 3.13 3.43 -0.42
N HIS A 161 3.86 2.40 -0.82
CA HIS A 161 4.20 2.14 -2.23
C HIS A 161 3.88 0.71 -2.68
N GLN A 162 2.90 0.04 -2.07
CA GLN A 162 2.48 -1.30 -2.49
C GLN A 162 2.17 -1.35 -4.00
N LEU A 163 1.57 -0.30 -4.54
CA LEU A 163 1.31 -0.19 -5.97
C LEU A 163 2.61 -0.25 -6.81
N VAL A 164 3.67 0.42 -6.37
CA VAL A 164 4.97 0.43 -7.05
C VAL A 164 5.63 -0.93 -6.96
N GLU A 165 5.58 -1.60 -5.80
CA GLU A 165 6.18 -2.93 -5.63
C GLU A 165 5.43 -4.00 -6.43
N VAL A 166 4.10 -3.94 -6.45
CA VAL A 166 3.28 -4.79 -7.33
C VAL A 166 3.66 -4.54 -8.78
N ALA A 167 3.77 -3.29 -9.23
CA ALA A 167 4.19 -2.98 -10.59
C ALA A 167 5.60 -3.51 -10.90
N LYS A 168 6.56 -3.39 -9.97
CA LYS A 168 7.93 -3.93 -10.13
C LYS A 168 7.93 -5.43 -10.32
N SER A 169 7.08 -6.17 -9.61
CA SER A 169 6.97 -7.63 -9.73
C SER A 169 6.57 -8.08 -11.14
N GLN A 170 5.97 -7.19 -11.93
CA GLN A 170 5.51 -7.48 -13.28
C GLN A 170 6.53 -7.16 -14.38
N LEU A 171 7.68 -6.56 -14.06
CA LEU A 171 8.70 -6.23 -15.05
C LEU A 171 9.13 -7.47 -15.85
N GLY A 172 9.09 -7.34 -17.18
CA GLY A 172 9.43 -8.42 -18.11
C GLY A 172 8.26 -9.29 -18.57
N ASN A 173 7.04 -9.12 -18.03
CA ASN A 173 5.86 -9.75 -18.62
C ASN A 173 5.57 -9.20 -20.02
N VAL A 174 5.23 -10.07 -20.97
CA VAL A 174 5.01 -9.75 -22.39
C VAL A 174 3.59 -10.16 -22.81
N GLY A 175 2.95 -9.39 -23.70
CA GLY A 175 1.65 -9.70 -24.30
C GLY A 175 0.43 -9.38 -23.44
N GLY A 176 0.63 -9.13 -22.15
CA GLY A 176 -0.37 -8.54 -21.26
C GLY A 176 -1.59 -9.40 -20.91
N GLU A 177 -1.59 -10.69 -21.28
CA GLU A 177 -2.71 -11.62 -21.05
C GLU A 177 -3.28 -11.55 -19.64
N PRO A 178 -2.45 -11.60 -18.57
CA PRO A 178 -2.98 -11.53 -17.21
C PRO A 178 -3.82 -10.28 -16.93
N TYR A 179 -3.51 -9.15 -17.58
CA TYR A 179 -4.14 -7.86 -17.28
C TYR A 179 -5.42 -7.65 -18.09
N TRP A 180 -5.38 -7.84 -19.41
CA TRP A 180 -6.58 -7.63 -20.23
C TRP A 180 -7.63 -8.73 -20.02
N SER A 181 -7.21 -9.97 -19.73
CA SER A 181 -8.16 -11.05 -19.43
C SER A 181 -8.82 -10.85 -18.06
N TRP A 182 -8.06 -10.47 -17.01
CA TRP A 182 -8.60 -10.09 -15.70
C TRP A 182 -9.60 -8.92 -15.81
N TYR A 183 -9.32 -7.96 -16.70
CA TYR A 183 -10.26 -6.86 -16.91
C TYR A 183 -11.58 -7.32 -17.53
N GLY A 184 -11.57 -8.45 -18.28
CA GLY A 184 -12.74 -9.07 -18.89
C GLY A 184 -12.70 -9.12 -20.42
N TYR A 185 -11.56 -8.80 -21.06
CA TYR A 185 -11.42 -8.91 -22.51
C TYR A 185 -11.14 -10.36 -22.93
N GLY A 186 -11.82 -10.82 -23.99
CA GLY A 186 -11.64 -12.16 -24.56
C GLY A 186 -10.45 -12.30 -25.52
N GLY A 187 -9.64 -11.25 -25.69
CA GLY A 187 -8.49 -11.21 -26.58
C GLY A 187 -7.66 -9.94 -26.38
N ARG A 188 -6.48 -9.90 -27.02
CA ARG A 188 -5.51 -8.82 -26.84
C ARG A 188 -6.09 -7.46 -27.22
N VAL A 189 -5.98 -6.51 -26.30
CA VAL A 189 -6.28 -5.08 -26.47
C VAL A 189 -5.07 -4.24 -26.04
N GLU A 190 -5.07 -2.93 -26.27
CA GLU A 190 -4.09 -2.06 -25.61
C GLU A 190 -4.32 -2.11 -24.10
N TRP A 191 -3.28 -2.53 -23.36
CA TRP A 191 -3.47 -3.03 -21.99
C TRP A 191 -2.73 -2.20 -20.92
N CYS A 192 -2.22 -1.02 -21.26
CA CYS A 192 -1.54 -0.11 -20.33
C CYS A 192 -2.43 0.27 -19.12
N ALA A 193 -3.67 0.68 -19.37
CA ALA A 193 -4.65 1.00 -18.31
C ALA A 193 -5.15 -0.24 -17.56
N CYS A 194 -5.31 -1.38 -18.27
CA CYS A 194 -5.63 -2.65 -17.63
C CYS A 194 -4.56 -3.05 -16.62
N PHE A 195 -3.28 -2.86 -16.96
CA PHE A 195 -2.14 -3.10 -16.07
C PHE A 195 -2.21 -2.23 -14.81
N VAL A 196 -2.42 -0.92 -14.94
CA VAL A 196 -2.54 -0.02 -13.78
C VAL A 196 -3.73 -0.43 -12.89
N SER A 197 -4.88 -0.74 -13.48
CA SER A 197 -6.03 -1.25 -12.75
C SER A 197 -5.75 -2.57 -12.05
N TRP A 198 -5.06 -3.50 -12.71
CA TRP A 198 -4.68 -4.77 -12.11
C TRP A 198 -3.75 -4.56 -10.91
N CYS A 199 -2.74 -3.70 -11.04
CA CYS A 199 -1.86 -3.36 -9.91
C CYS A 199 -2.64 -2.74 -8.75
N ALA A 200 -3.58 -1.85 -9.04
CA ALA A 200 -4.45 -1.26 -8.02
C ALA A 200 -5.35 -2.30 -7.33
N ASP A 201 -5.86 -3.27 -8.07
CA ASP A 201 -6.65 -4.40 -7.56
C ASP A 201 -5.84 -5.26 -6.58
N GLN A 202 -4.60 -5.61 -6.94
CA GLN A 202 -3.71 -6.38 -6.07
C GLN A 202 -3.39 -5.67 -4.75
N CYS A 203 -3.51 -4.35 -4.71
CA CYS A 203 -3.36 -3.54 -3.49
C CYS A 203 -4.68 -3.28 -2.76
N GLY A 204 -5.81 -3.76 -3.25
CA GLY A 204 -7.16 -3.44 -2.74
C GLY A 204 -7.57 -1.98 -2.92
N TYR A 205 -6.87 -1.23 -3.80
CA TYR A 205 -7.09 0.21 -3.97
C TYR A 205 -8.38 0.52 -4.73
N ILE A 206 -8.87 -0.42 -5.55
CA ILE A 206 -10.15 -0.28 -6.24
C ILE A 206 -11.29 -0.31 -5.23
N ASP A 207 -11.34 -1.33 -4.36
CA ASP A 207 -12.39 -1.49 -3.36
C ASP A 207 -12.39 -0.34 -2.33
N ARG A 208 -11.20 0.16 -1.99
CA ARG A 208 -11.03 1.32 -1.11
C ARG A 208 -11.34 2.66 -1.80
N GLY A 209 -11.61 2.67 -3.11
CA GLY A 209 -11.93 3.88 -3.86
C GLY A 209 -10.76 4.86 -4.02
N ILE A 210 -9.52 4.35 -3.98
CA ILE A 210 -8.27 5.12 -4.07
C ILE A 210 -7.84 5.30 -5.53
N ILE A 211 -8.01 4.24 -6.35
CA ILE A 211 -7.76 4.25 -7.80
C ILE A 211 -8.98 3.59 -8.49
N PRO A 212 -9.49 4.13 -9.61
CA PRO A 212 -10.60 3.51 -10.31
C PRO A 212 -10.19 2.20 -10.99
N LYS A 213 -11.16 1.33 -11.29
CA LYS A 213 -11.00 0.30 -12.33
C LYS A 213 -11.25 0.94 -13.70
N PHE A 214 -10.24 0.97 -14.57
CA PHE A 214 -10.32 1.57 -15.91
C PHE A 214 -9.45 0.84 -16.94
N ALA A 215 -9.94 0.78 -18.19
CA ALA A 215 -9.18 0.26 -19.34
C ALA A 215 -8.90 1.33 -20.40
N GLY A 216 -9.54 2.50 -20.31
CA GLY A 216 -9.25 3.66 -21.16
C GLY A 216 -8.52 4.73 -20.37
N CYS A 217 -7.39 5.22 -20.89
CA CYS A 217 -6.56 6.22 -20.20
C CYS A 217 -7.35 7.50 -19.87
N GLY A 218 -8.16 7.99 -20.80
CA GLY A 218 -9.04 9.16 -20.58
C GLY A 218 -10.00 8.99 -19.39
N THR A 219 -10.55 7.79 -19.18
CA THR A 219 -11.40 7.50 -18.01
C THR A 219 -10.64 7.69 -16.70
N GLY A 220 -9.38 7.27 -16.64
CA GLY A 220 -8.52 7.49 -15.47
C GLY A 220 -8.25 8.98 -15.25
N VAL A 221 -7.91 9.71 -16.31
CA VAL A 221 -7.69 11.17 -16.27
C VAL A 221 -8.91 11.90 -15.71
N ASP A 222 -10.10 11.64 -16.25
CA ASP A 222 -11.33 12.28 -15.83
C ASP A 222 -11.66 12.00 -14.37
N TRP A 223 -11.44 10.76 -13.92
CA TRP A 223 -11.70 10.36 -12.54
C TRP A 223 -10.81 11.12 -11.54
N PHE A 224 -9.51 11.21 -11.80
CA PHE A 224 -8.57 11.92 -10.93
C PHE A 224 -8.84 13.44 -10.94
N LYS A 225 -9.09 14.03 -12.12
CA LYS A 225 -9.45 15.45 -12.23
C LYS A 225 -10.74 15.79 -11.48
N ALA A 226 -11.79 14.96 -11.62
CA ALA A 226 -13.08 15.18 -10.95
C ALA A 226 -12.98 15.18 -9.41
N ARG A 227 -11.92 14.58 -8.85
CA ARG A 227 -11.67 14.48 -7.41
C ARG A 227 -10.63 15.47 -6.89
N GLY A 228 -10.15 16.38 -7.74
CA GLY A 228 -9.05 17.29 -7.39
C GLY A 228 -7.72 16.58 -7.11
N GLN A 229 -7.58 15.34 -7.59
CA GLN A 229 -6.42 14.48 -7.40
C GLN A 229 -5.55 14.46 -8.66
N TRP A 230 -5.24 15.64 -9.20
CA TRP A 230 -4.52 15.79 -10.47
C TRP A 230 -3.39 16.80 -10.34
N LEU A 231 -2.20 16.42 -10.80
CA LEU A 231 -1.05 17.31 -10.98
C LEU A 231 -0.79 17.53 -12.46
N ASP A 232 -0.38 18.75 -12.78
CA ASP A 232 0.07 19.13 -14.13
C ASP A 232 1.33 18.37 -14.53
N GLY A 233 1.52 18.13 -15.84
CA GLY A 233 2.67 17.40 -16.38
C GLY A 233 4.03 18.06 -16.12
N SER A 234 4.06 19.35 -15.78
CA SER A 234 5.27 20.06 -15.34
C SER A 234 5.64 19.85 -13.87
N ALA A 235 4.73 19.30 -13.07
CA ALA A 235 4.96 19.08 -11.64
C ALA A 235 5.92 17.91 -11.38
N THR A 236 6.51 17.89 -10.19
CA THR A 236 7.28 16.75 -9.69
C THR A 236 6.32 15.74 -9.04
N PRO A 237 6.14 14.52 -9.58
CA PRO A 237 5.25 13.52 -9.00
C PRO A 237 5.88 12.81 -7.79
N ALA A 238 5.04 12.11 -7.02
CA ALA A 238 5.48 11.18 -5.98
C ALA A 238 5.44 9.71 -6.47
N PRO A 239 6.24 8.80 -5.90
CA PRO A 239 6.09 7.36 -6.13
C PRO A 239 4.65 6.90 -5.87
N GLY A 240 4.11 6.06 -6.76
CA GLY A 240 2.73 5.59 -6.72
C GLY A 240 1.71 6.52 -7.39
N ASN A 241 2.10 7.72 -7.84
CA ASN A 241 1.26 8.50 -8.73
C ASN A 241 1.06 7.78 -10.08
N ILE A 242 -0.08 8.02 -10.70
CA ILE A 242 -0.40 7.46 -12.02
C ILE A 242 -0.01 8.49 -13.07
N ILE A 243 0.98 8.18 -13.92
CA ILE A 243 1.44 9.08 -14.97
C ILE A 243 0.65 8.84 -16.25
N PHE A 244 0.20 9.91 -16.89
CA PHE A 244 -0.52 9.86 -18.16
C PHE A 244 0.27 10.61 -19.24
N PHE A 245 0.28 10.07 -20.45
CA PHE A 245 0.94 10.65 -21.60
C PHE A 245 -0.07 11.03 -22.69
N ASP A 246 0.25 12.11 -23.39
CA ASP A 246 -0.37 12.57 -24.64
C ASP A 246 0.77 12.53 -25.67
N TRP A 247 0.61 11.73 -26.72
CA TRP A 247 1.62 11.55 -27.75
C TRP A 247 1.19 12.34 -29.00
N PRO A 248 2.14 12.97 -29.69
CA PRO A 248 1.81 13.67 -30.91
C PRO A 248 1.32 12.68 -31.99
N ASP A 249 0.33 13.11 -32.76
CA ASP A 249 -0.10 12.42 -33.98
C ASP A 249 1.00 12.43 -35.07
N ASP A 250 0.68 11.85 -36.24
CA ASP A 250 1.58 11.81 -37.41
C ASP A 250 2.03 13.21 -37.90
N TYR A 251 1.35 14.28 -37.47
CA TYR A 251 1.65 15.67 -37.80
C TYR A 251 2.35 16.43 -36.68
N GLY A 252 2.68 15.77 -35.57
CA GLY A 252 3.35 16.39 -34.43
C GLY A 252 2.39 17.12 -33.48
N VAL A 253 1.08 16.89 -33.58
CA VAL A 253 0.04 17.60 -32.81
C VAL A 253 -0.46 16.72 -31.67
N MET A 254 -0.45 17.29 -30.46
CA MET A 254 -1.06 16.71 -29.27
C MET A 254 -2.53 17.08 -29.19
N ASP A 255 -3.40 16.11 -28.91
CA ASP A 255 -4.85 16.31 -28.94
C ASP A 255 -5.45 16.59 -27.54
N GLY A 256 -4.62 16.53 -26.48
CA GLY A 256 -5.01 16.74 -25.09
C GLY A 256 -5.62 15.50 -24.42
N ASN A 257 -5.74 14.39 -25.15
CA ASN A 257 -6.22 13.12 -24.62
C ASN A 257 -5.04 12.24 -24.22
N SER A 258 -5.30 11.29 -23.32
CA SER A 258 -4.25 10.38 -22.88
C SER A 258 -4.18 9.14 -23.78
N ASP A 259 -3.01 8.91 -24.37
CA ASP A 259 -2.69 7.71 -25.16
C ASP A 259 -2.11 6.58 -24.32
N HIS A 260 -1.38 6.93 -23.27
CA HIS A 260 -0.66 5.95 -22.46
C HIS A 260 -0.69 6.30 -20.97
N VAL A 261 -0.54 5.27 -20.14
CA VAL A 261 -0.58 5.40 -18.68
C VAL A 261 0.41 4.43 -18.03
N GLY A 262 1.02 4.86 -16.92
CA GLY A 262 1.94 4.06 -16.13
C GLY A 262 1.90 4.41 -14.64
N ILE A 263 2.77 3.78 -13.86
CA ILE A 263 2.93 4.03 -12.42
C ILE A 263 4.30 4.67 -12.19
N VAL A 264 4.32 5.79 -11.47
CA VAL A 264 5.57 6.45 -11.06
C VAL A 264 6.27 5.58 -10.02
N GLU A 265 7.48 5.13 -10.32
CA GLU A 265 8.32 4.36 -9.41
C GLU A 265 9.09 5.26 -8.46
N LYS A 266 9.75 6.29 -8.99
CA LYS A 266 10.53 7.28 -8.22
C LYS A 266 10.83 8.52 -9.04
N VAL A 267 11.28 9.58 -8.38
CA VAL A 267 11.89 10.75 -9.01
C VAL A 267 13.31 10.93 -8.47
N GLU A 268 14.28 11.03 -9.38
CA GLU A 268 15.70 11.18 -9.01
C GLU A 268 16.45 11.93 -10.12
N GLY A 269 17.34 12.85 -9.75
CA GLY A 269 18.19 13.56 -10.71
C GLY A 269 17.42 14.37 -11.77
N GLY A 270 16.25 14.91 -11.42
CA GLY A 270 15.39 15.66 -12.34
C GLY A 270 14.66 14.78 -13.37
N ARG A 271 14.58 13.46 -13.12
CA ARG A 271 13.89 12.50 -13.97
C ARG A 271 12.82 11.75 -13.19
N VAL A 272 11.69 11.52 -13.84
CA VAL A 272 10.67 10.56 -13.38
C VAL A 272 11.00 9.19 -13.95
N TYR A 273 11.01 8.18 -13.08
CA TYR A 273 11.14 6.77 -13.42
C TYR A 273 9.78 6.11 -13.27
N THR A 274 9.40 5.28 -14.24
CA THR A 274 8.06 4.73 -14.35
C THR A 274 8.11 3.22 -14.60
N ILE A 275 7.03 2.55 -14.24
CA ILE A 275 6.76 1.17 -14.62
C ILE A 275 5.48 1.17 -15.44
N GLU A 276 5.60 0.73 -16.68
CA GLU A 276 4.57 0.86 -17.71
C GLU A 276 4.26 -0.50 -18.31
N GLY A 277 2.98 -0.87 -18.26
CA GLY A 277 2.47 -2.00 -19.02
C GLY A 277 2.24 -1.60 -20.47
N ASN A 278 2.35 -2.55 -21.40
CA ASN A 278 2.19 -2.34 -22.83
C ASN A 278 3.20 -1.36 -23.43
N SER A 279 4.35 -1.16 -22.78
CA SER A 279 5.51 -0.49 -23.36
C SER A 279 6.24 -1.50 -24.24
N GLY A 280 6.06 -1.38 -25.57
CA GLY A 280 6.59 -2.36 -26.52
C GLY A 280 6.00 -3.76 -26.32
N ASP A 281 4.69 -3.83 -26.02
CA ASP A 281 3.97 -5.06 -25.66
C ASP A 281 4.55 -5.80 -24.43
N ALA A 282 5.21 -5.07 -23.52
CA ALA A 282 5.74 -5.61 -22.29
C ALA A 282 5.58 -4.65 -21.09
N CYS A 283 5.77 -5.19 -19.89
CA CYS A 283 5.94 -4.42 -18.65
C CYS A 283 7.40 -3.97 -18.55
N GLN A 284 7.65 -2.67 -18.64
CA GLN A 284 9.01 -2.12 -18.73
C GLN A 284 9.21 -0.95 -17.77
N ARG A 285 10.48 -0.69 -17.44
CA ARG A 285 10.90 0.51 -16.72
C ARG A 285 11.32 1.57 -17.73
N ASN A 286 10.69 2.73 -17.68
CA ASN A 286 11.02 3.88 -18.52
C ASN A 286 11.48 5.07 -17.67
N SER A 287 12.03 6.10 -18.32
CA SER A 287 12.38 7.34 -17.63
C SER A 287 12.28 8.55 -18.53
N TYR A 288 11.82 9.67 -17.94
CA TYR A 288 11.56 10.92 -18.64
C TYR A 288 12.11 12.09 -17.81
N PRO A 289 12.55 13.19 -18.43
CA PRO A 289 12.74 14.44 -17.70
C PRO A 289 11.44 14.85 -17.00
N VAL A 290 11.54 15.41 -15.79
CA VAL A 290 10.40 16.11 -15.17
C VAL A 290 9.99 17.26 -16.09
N GLY A 291 8.69 17.41 -16.35
CA GLY A 291 8.17 18.38 -17.31
C GLY A 291 8.41 18.02 -18.78
N ASN A 292 8.65 16.74 -19.11
CA ASN A 292 8.64 16.29 -20.49
C ASN A 292 7.28 16.64 -21.14
N TYR A 293 7.34 17.22 -22.34
CA TYR A 293 6.16 17.71 -23.06
C TYR A 293 5.11 16.63 -23.37
N GLN A 294 5.49 15.35 -23.42
CA GLN A 294 4.60 14.21 -23.63
C GLN A 294 3.83 13.78 -22.39
N ILE A 295 4.18 14.32 -21.22
CA ILE A 295 3.47 14.03 -19.98
C ILE A 295 2.25 14.94 -19.91
N LEU A 296 1.07 14.34 -20.02
CA LEU A 296 -0.22 15.04 -19.87
C LEU A 296 -0.44 15.48 -18.42
N GLY A 297 -0.03 14.65 -17.47
CA GLY A 297 -0.12 14.93 -16.04
C GLY A 297 -0.12 13.67 -15.20
N TYR A 298 -0.44 13.84 -13.92
CA TYR A 298 -0.39 12.78 -12.93
C TYR A 298 -1.69 12.69 -12.13
N GLY A 299 -2.27 11.50 -12.04
CA GLY A 299 -3.23 11.17 -11.00
C GLY A 299 -2.52 10.99 -9.67
N THR A 300 -3.06 11.57 -8.60
CA THR A 300 -2.51 11.48 -7.23
C THR A 300 -3.46 10.71 -6.31
N PRO A 301 -3.34 9.37 -6.25
CA PRO A 301 -4.11 8.57 -5.31
C PRO A 301 -3.87 9.05 -3.88
N MET A 302 -4.94 9.25 -3.11
CA MET A 302 -4.87 9.54 -1.67
C MET A 302 -5.07 8.23 -0.91
N LEU A 303 -4.03 7.78 -0.19
CA LEU A 303 -3.98 6.48 0.49
C LEU A 303 -4.67 6.46 1.85
#